data_AF-A0A9E0RD31-F1
#
_entry.id   AF-A0A9E0RD31-F1
#
_cell.length_a   1.000
_cell.length_b   1.000
_cell.length_c   1.000
_cell.angle_alpha   90.00
_cell.angle_beta   90.00
_cell.angle_gamma   90.00
#
_symmetry.space_group_name_H-M   'P 1'
#
loop_
_entity.id
_entity.type
_entity.pdbx_description
1 polymer ?
#
loop_
_entity_poly.entity_id
_entity_poly.type
_entity_poly.pdbx_seq_one_letter_code
_entity_poly.pdbx_strand_id
1 'polypeptide(L)' 'MRTLHAFLDANGDVQKCATALHLHRNTIRYRLKSIEQLTGLSPFRLPELIHLYLALNSDSHPSNR' A
#
# COMPACT_ATOMS: atom_id res chain seq x y z
N MET A 1 -3.93 3.86 5.68
CA MET A 1 -2.59 4.24 5.18
C MET A 1 -1.42 3.41 5.73
N ARG A 2 -1.29 3.15 7.05
CA ARG A 2 -0.08 2.49 7.66
C ARG A 2 0.42 1.21 6.97
N THR A 3 -0.47 0.31 6.51
CA THR A 3 -0.06 -0.94 5.85
C THR A 3 0.61 -0.72 4.50
N LEU A 4 0.12 0.23 3.71
CA LEU A 4 0.63 0.50 2.36
C LEU A 4 2.01 1.18 2.44
N HIS A 5 2.19 2.14 3.35
CA HIS A 5 3.50 2.73 3.62
C HIS A 5 4.52 1.67 4.05
N ALA A 6 4.20 0.84 5.06
CA ALA A 6 5.11 -0.21 5.50
C ALA A 6 5.39 -1.27 4.41
N PHE A 7 4.46 -1.47 3.48
CA PHE A 7 4.65 -2.36 2.33
C PHE A 7 5.59 -1.76 1.28
N LEU A 8 5.47 -0.45 1.04
CA LEU A 8 6.39 0.31 0.19
C LEU A 8 7.81 0.35 0.80
N ASP A 9 7.93 0.62 2.10
CA ASP A 9 9.20 0.59 2.85
C ASP A 9 9.85 -0.80 2.82
N ALA A 10 9.02 -1.85 2.75
CA ALA A 10 9.45 -3.23 2.62
C ALA A 10 9.77 -3.64 1.16
N ASN A 11 9.80 -2.71 0.20
CA ASN A 11 9.99 -2.98 -1.24
C ASN A 11 9.00 -4.02 -1.79
N GLY A 12 7.75 -3.99 -1.33
CA GLY A 12 6.71 -4.93 -1.76
C GLY A 12 6.79 -6.32 -1.11
N ASP A 13 7.63 -6.51 -0.10
CA ASP A 13 7.74 -7.76 0.64
C ASP A 13 6.69 -7.84 1.76
N VAL A 14 5.70 -8.71 1.57
CA VAL A 14 4.61 -8.96 2.53
C VAL A 14 5.15 -9.49 3.87
N GLN A 15 6.20 -10.31 3.87
CA GLN A 15 6.75 -10.91 5.07
C GLN A 15 7.53 -9.87 5.88
N LYS A 16 8.33 -9.04 5.24
CA LYS A 16 9.03 -7.93 5.91
C LYS A 16 8.05 -6.90 6.47
N CYS A 17 7.01 -6.55 5.71
CA CYS A 17 5.92 -5.67 6.17
C CYS A 17 5.18 -6.27 7.38
N ALA A 18 4.89 -7.58 7.35
CA ALA A 18 4.28 -8.30 8.46
C ALA A 18 5.14 -8.22 9.74
N THR A 19 6.44 -8.47 9.61
CA THR A 19 7.40 -8.34 10.72
C THR A 19 7.45 -6.91 11.27
N ALA A 20 7.54 -5.90 10.40
CA ALA A 20 7.62 -4.49 10.79
C ALA A 20 6.35 -4.00 11.49
N LEU A 21 5.19 -4.55 11.14
CA LEU A 21 3.91 -4.19 11.76
C LEU A 21 3.51 -5.11 12.92
N HIS A 22 4.29 -6.14 13.23
CA HIS A 22 3.94 -7.21 14.18
C HIS A 22 2.58 -7.85 13.87
N LEU A 23 2.29 -8.07 12.59
CA LEU A 23 1.05 -8.67 12.12
C LEU A 23 1.34 -9.95 11.35
N HIS A 24 0.35 -10.85 11.28
CA HIS A 24 0.47 -12.01 10.43
C HIS A 24 0.41 -11.61 8.95
N ARG A 25 1.17 -12.29 8.09
CA ARG A 25 1.23 -12.03 6.64
C ARG A 25 -0.15 -12.05 5.96
N ASN A 26 -1.07 -12.88 6.45
CA ASN A 26 -2.43 -12.95 5.90
C ASN A 26 -3.22 -11.68 6.19
N THR A 27 -3.03 -11.07 7.37
CA THR A 27 -3.63 -9.78 7.72
C THR A 27 -3.12 -8.68 6.80
N ILE A 28 -1.82 -8.67 6.49
CA ILE A 28 -1.23 -7.74 5.52
C ILE A 28 -1.86 -7.94 4.14
N ARG A 29 -1.88 -9.19 3.64
CA ARG A 29 -2.47 -9.52 2.33
C ARG A 29 -3.94 -9.13 2.24
N TYR A 30 -4.72 -9.39 3.29
CA TYR A 30 -6.12 -8.98 3.37
C TYR A 30 -6.25 -7.46 3.25
N ARG A 31 -5.48 -6.69 4.04
CA ARG A 31 -5.50 -5.23 3.99
C ARG A 31 -5.08 -4.68 2.62
N LEU A 32 -4.06 -5.26 1.99
CA LEU A 32 -3.63 -4.88 0.65
C LEU A 32 -4.71 -5.17 -0.40
N LYS A 33 -5.40 -6.31 -0.28
CA LYS A 33 -6.54 -6.63 -1.15
C LYS A 33 -7.71 -5.66 -0.95
N SER A 34 -7.98 -5.25 0.30
CA SER A 34 -8.99 -4.22 0.55
C SER A 34 -8.64 -2.88 -0.11
N ILE A 35 -7.35 -2.49 -0.12
CA ILE A 35 -6.89 -1.29 -0.83
C ILE A 35 -7.12 -1.42 -2.33
N GLU A 36 -6.79 -2.58 -2.91
CA GLU A 36 -7.06 -2.88 -4.32
C GLU A 36 -8.55 -2.79 -4.66
N GLN A 37 -9.43 -3.31 -3.80
CA GLN A 37 -10.87 -3.21 -3.99
C GLN A 37 -11.40 -1.77 -3.91
N LEU A 38 -10.80 -0.93 -3.06
CA LEU A 38 -11.22 0.46 -2.89
C LEU A 38 -10.70 1.40 -3.98
N THR A 39 -9.50 1.13 -4.49
CA THR A 39 -8.81 2.02 -5.43
C THR A 39 -8.85 1.51 -6.88
N GLY A 40 -9.15 0.23 -7.08
CA GLY A 40 -8.98 -0.44 -8.36
C GLY A 40 -7.52 -0.70 -8.74
N LEU A 41 -6.57 -0.38 -7.87
CA LEU A 41 -5.12 -0.49 -8.10
C LEU A 41 -4.52 -1.60 -7.24
N SER A 42 -3.89 -2.57 -7.89
CA SER A 42 -3.23 -3.71 -7.24
C SER A 42 -1.87 -3.31 -6.69
N PRO A 43 -1.65 -3.41 -5.36
CA PRO A 43 -0.34 -3.13 -4.77
C PRO A 43 0.71 -4.21 -5.13
N PHE A 44 0.31 -5.31 -5.77
CA PHE A 44 1.22 -6.38 -6.21
C PHE A 44 1.78 -6.15 -7.62
N ARG A 45 1.32 -5.11 -8.33
CA ARG A 45 1.81 -4.74 -9.66
C ARG A 45 2.59 -3.44 -9.55
N LEU A 46 3.83 -3.44 -10.02
CA LEU A 46 4.72 -2.29 -9.87
C LEU A 46 4.13 -0.97 -10.41
N PRO A 47 3.51 -0.90 -11.61
CA PRO A 47 2.94 0.35 -12.11
C PRO A 47 1.82 0.90 -11.21
N GLU A 48 0.96 0.00 -10.72
CA GLU A 48 -0.18 0.33 -9.87
C GLU A 48 0.28 0.69 -8.44
N LEU A 49 1.34 0.04 -7.94
CA LEU A 49 2.00 0.38 -6.70
C LEU A 49 2.66 1.76 -6.73
N ILE A 50 3.30 2.14 -7.86
CA ILE A 50 3.84 3.48 -8.06
C ILE A 50 2.71 4.51 -8.08
N HIS A 51 1.59 4.21 -8.74
CA HIS A 51 0.42 5.10 -8.72
C HIS A 51 -0.09 5.29 -7.29
N LEU A 52 -0.25 4.20 -6.53
CA LEU A 52 -0.63 4.25 -5.11
C LEU A 52 0.35 5.09 -4.28
N TYR A 53 1.66 4.96 -4.53
CA TYR A 53 2.68 5.79 -3.88
C TYR A 53 2.52 7.26 -4.23
N LEU A 54 2.37 7.60 -5.51
CA LEU A 54 2.20 8.98 -5.95
C LEU A 54 0.93 9.59 -5.34
N ALA A 55 -0.19 8.87 -5.38
CA ALA A 55 -1.46 9.28 -4.78
C ALA A 55 -1.30 9.64 -3.29
N LEU A 56 -0.61 8.79 -2.51
CA LEU A 56 -0.34 9.01 -1.10
C LEU A 56 0.52 10.27 -0.83
N ASN A 57 1.41 10.61 -1.75
CA ASN A 57 2.30 11.77 -1.61
C ASN A 57 1.72 13.05 -2.23
N SER A 58 0.83 12.93 -3.22
CA SER A 58 0.14 14.04 -3.87
C SER A 58 -0.98 14.63 -3.02
N ASP A 59 -1.50 13.90 -2.03
CA ASP A 59 -2.45 14.43 -1.03
C ASP A 59 -1.83 15.54 -0.13
N SER A 60 -0.52 15.84 -0.29
CA SER A 60 0.12 17.04 0.27
C SER A 60 -0.23 18.33 -0.51
N HIS A 61 -0.99 18.24 -1.60
CA HIS A 61 -1.47 19.40 -2.36
C HIS A 61 -3.00 19.37 -2.49
N PRO A 62 -3.74 20.30 -1.83
CA PRO A 62 -5.17 20.43 -2.06
C PRO A 62 -5.37 21.15 -3.40
N SER A 63 -5.38 20.41 -4.50
CA SER A 63 -6.00 20.87 -5.75
C SER A 63 -7.04 19.82 -6.08
N ASN A 64 -8.24 19.89 -5.49
CA ASN A 64 -9.33 20.78 -5.89
C ASN A 64 -9.40 20.94 -7.42
N ARG A 65 -10.39 20.26 -7.99
CA ARG A 65 -11.16 20.55 -9.22
C ARG A 65 -10.42 20.74 -10.54
#